data_AF-A0A2H0P3C6-F1
#
_entry.id   AF-A0A2H0P3C6-F1
#
_cell.length_a   1.000
_cell.length_b   1.000
_cell.length_c   1.000
_cell.angle_alpha   90.00
_cell.angle_beta   90.00
_cell.angle_gamma   90.00
#
_symmetry.space_group_name_H-M   'P 1'
#
loop_
_entity.id
_entity.type
_entity.pdbx_description
1 polymer ?
#
loop_
_entity_poly.entity_id
_entity_poly.type
_entity_poly.pdbx_seq_one_letter_code
_entity_poly.pdbx_strand_id
1 'polypeptide(L)'
;MDIDLELDPRRLVWALARIILALDAAYVFTQFFVRVLGWSHRNIIFVLFDLNHEMNLPTLYSGATLLLCAILLAMSAAGEARKRRPFFGWAGLSLAFVFLSADELLVIHEKLNEPLRAALHTSGGVFHYAWV
;
A
#
# COMPACT_ATOMS: atom_id res chain seq x y z
N MET A 1 -28.42 9.08 -4.95
CA MET A 1 -27.58 9.85 -4.01
C MET A 1 -26.34 10.24 -4.78
N ASP A 2 -26.40 11.40 -5.45
CA ASP A 2 -25.24 11.93 -6.16
C ASP A 2 -24.34 12.58 -5.10
N ILE A 3 -23.25 11.89 -4.78
CA ILE A 3 -22.18 12.46 -3.96
C ILE A 3 -21.39 13.34 -4.92
N ASP A 4 -21.67 14.65 -4.92
CA ASP A 4 -20.84 15.65 -5.60
C ASP A 4 -19.53 15.80 -4.83
N LEU A 5 -18.62 14.87 -5.07
CA LEU A 5 -17.28 14.86 -4.51
C LEU A 5 -16.42 15.81 -5.36
N GLU A 6 -16.39 17.10 -5.00
CA GLU A 6 -15.46 18.08 -5.60
C GLU A 6 -14.04 17.82 -5.10
N LEU A 7 -13.38 16.79 -5.64
CA LEU A 7 -11.97 16.55 -5.42
C LEU A 7 -11.15 17.38 -6.41
N ASP A 8 -10.41 18.37 -5.91
CA ASP A 8 -9.36 19.02 -6.68
C ASP A 8 -8.15 18.05 -6.78
N PRO A 9 -7.87 17.48 -7.97
CA PRO A 9 -6.82 16.48 -8.12
C PRO A 9 -5.44 17.03 -7.75
N ARG A 10 -5.21 18.33 -7.98
CA ARG A 10 -3.93 18.95 -7.66
C ARG A 10 -3.71 19.00 -6.16
N ARG A 11 -4.72 19.40 -5.40
CA ARG A 11 -4.64 19.43 -3.93
C ARG A 11 -4.41 18.04 -3.35
N LEU A 12 -5.12 17.05 -3.87
CA LEU A 12 -4.97 15.66 -3.44
C LEU A 12 -3.55 15.15 -3.69
N VAL A 13 -3.03 15.33 -4.91
CA VAL A 13 -1.65 14.91 -5.26
C VAL A 13 -0.63 15.60 -4.36
N TRP A 14 -0.76 16.91 -4.13
CA TRP A 14 0.15 17.62 -3.24
C TRP A 14 0.02 17.21 -1.77
N ALA A 15 -1.18 16.85 -1.30
CA ALA A 15 -1.37 16.33 0.04
C ALA A 15 -0.67 14.97 0.20
N LEU A 16 -0.90 14.04 -0.72
CA LEU A 16 -0.25 12.73 -0.76
C LEU A 16 1.29 12.86 -0.84
N ALA A 17 1.79 13.71 -1.74
CA ALA A 17 3.23 13.95 -1.90
C ALA A 17 3.88 14.51 -0.62
N ARG A 18 3.21 15.41 0.11
CA ARG A 18 3.73 15.93 1.38
C ARG A 18 3.79 14.85 2.46
N ILE A 19 2.82 13.93 2.48
CA ILE A 19 2.84 12.80 3.41
C ILE A 19 4.01 11.87 3.09
N ILE A 20 4.23 11.54 1.82
CA ILE A 20 5.39 10.73 1.39
C ILE A 20 6.70 11.38 1.83
N LEU A 21 6.89 12.67 1.50
CA LEU A 21 8.11 13.40 1.87
C LEU A 21 8.33 13.45 3.40
N ALA A 22 7.25 13.55 4.19
CA ALA A 22 7.34 13.53 5.63
C ALA A 22 7.70 12.13 6.19
N LEU A 23 7.13 11.07 5.63
CA LEU A 23 7.45 9.69 6.00
C LEU A 23 8.91 9.34 5.64
N ASP A 24 9.37 9.74 4.45
CA ASP A 24 10.76 9.55 4.02
C ASP A 24 11.74 10.31 4.92
N ALA A 25 11.41 11.57 5.25
CA ALA A 25 12.22 12.35 6.17
C ALA A 25 12.28 11.72 7.58
N ALA A 26 11.16 11.21 8.07
CA ALA A 26 11.10 10.50 9.35
C ALA A 26 11.92 9.20 9.32
N TYR A 27 11.86 8.43 8.23
CA TYR A 27 12.70 7.25 8.04
C TYR A 27 14.20 7.59 8.03
N VAL A 28 14.61 8.60 7.25
CA VAL A 28 16.03 9.04 7.22
C VAL A 28 16.48 9.50 8.60
N PHE A 29 15.61 10.22 9.33
CA PHE A 29 15.86 10.61 10.71
C PHE A 29 16.06 9.40 11.61
N THR A 30 15.16 8.41 11.62
CA THR A 30 15.33 7.23 12.48
C THR A 30 16.58 6.43 12.13
N GLN A 31 16.93 6.32 10.84
CA GLN A 31 18.16 5.68 10.38
C GLN A 31 19.42 6.42 10.85
N PHE A 32 19.42 7.75 10.87
CA PHE A 32 20.54 8.52 11.43
C PHE A 32 20.75 8.19 12.91
N PHE A 33 19.68 8.19 13.71
CA PHE A 33 19.78 7.89 15.14
C PHE A 33 20.25 6.47 15.43
N VAL A 34 19.77 5.49 14.66
CA VAL A 34 20.22 4.10 14.79
C VAL A 34 21.69 3.95 14.40
N ARG A 35 22.10 4.48 13.25
CA ARG A 35 23.46 4.27 12.71
C ARG A 35 24.54 5.11 13.36
N VAL A 36 24.20 6.33 13.79
CA VAL A 36 25.18 7.30 14.33
C VAL A 36 25.13 7.36 15.86
N LEU A 37 23.93 7.33 16.45
CA LEU A 37 23.75 7.44 17.91
C LEU A 37 23.55 6.08 18.60
N GLY A 38 23.54 4.98 17.83
CA GLY A 38 23.46 3.63 18.36
C GLY A 38 22.10 3.28 18.96
N TRP A 39 21.01 3.92 18.50
CA TRP A 39 19.66 3.51 18.92
C TRP A 39 19.38 2.06 18.54
N SER A 40 18.65 1.36 19.41
CA SER A 40 18.19 0.01 19.13
C SER A 40 17.17 0.00 17.99
N HIS A 41 17.28 -0.96 17.07
CA HIS A 41 16.25 -1.23 16.04
C HIS A 41 14.89 -1.66 16.63
N ARG A 42 14.84 -1.98 17.93
CA ARG A 42 13.58 -2.25 18.65
C ARG A 42 12.92 -0.97 19.18
N ASN A 43 13.51 0.20 18.95
CA ASN A 43 12.92 1.46 19.34
C ASN A 43 11.59 1.66 18.59
N ILE A 44 10.53 2.01 19.32
CA ILE A 44 9.19 2.16 18.75
C ILE A 44 9.14 3.17 17.61
N ILE A 45 9.91 4.27 17.70
CA ILE A 45 9.97 5.30 16.66
C ILE A 45 10.62 4.72 15.41
N PHE A 46 11.68 3.92 15.56
CA PHE A 46 12.28 3.24 14.41
C PHE A 46 11.26 2.31 13.73
N VAL A 47 10.64 1.41 14.50
CA VAL A 47 9.67 0.43 13.97
C VAL A 47 8.48 1.09 13.28
N LEU A 48 7.98 2.21 13.82
CA LEU A 48 6.83 2.94 13.25
C LEU A 48 7.11 3.61 11.89
N PHE A 49 8.37 3.91 11.58
CA PHE A 49 8.76 4.61 10.35
C PHE A 49 9.71 3.78 9.47
N ASP A 50 9.97 2.52 9.82
CA ASP A 50 10.90 1.67 9.07
C ASP A 50 10.30 1.25 7.73
N LEU A 51 10.80 1.81 6.64
CA LEU A 51 10.37 1.46 5.28
C LEU A 51 10.71 0.00 4.89
N ASN A 52 11.52 -0.71 5.68
CA ASN A 52 11.86 -2.11 5.42
C ASN A 52 10.94 -3.10 6.14
N HIS A 53 10.00 -2.61 6.95
CA HIS A 53 9.08 -3.46 7.70
C HIS A 53 7.64 -3.08 7.40
N GLU A 54 6.73 -4.05 7.57
CA GLU A 54 5.30 -3.82 7.43
C GLU A 54 4.61 -3.52 8.77
N MET A 55 3.29 -3.31 8.70
CA MET A 55 2.43 -2.96 9.86
C MET A 55 2.86 -1.67 10.58
N ASN A 56 3.16 -0.62 9.83
CA ASN A 56 3.61 0.67 10.35
C ASN A 56 2.95 1.86 9.62
N LEU A 57 3.45 3.08 9.85
CA LEU A 57 2.85 4.28 9.25
C LEU A 57 3.02 4.32 7.72
N PRO A 58 4.20 4.01 7.15
CA PRO A 58 4.35 3.80 5.71
C PRO A 58 3.34 2.81 5.11
N THR A 59 3.17 1.61 5.69
CA THR A 59 2.23 0.62 5.12
C THR A 59 0.77 1.02 5.28
N LEU A 60 0.42 1.72 6.38
CA LEU A 60 -0.91 2.30 6.52
C LEU A 60 -1.18 3.32 5.40
N TYR A 61 -0.19 4.13 5.06
CA TYR A 61 -0.30 5.12 3.99
C TYR A 61 -0.46 4.48 2.60
N SER A 62 0.40 3.52 2.24
CA SER A 62 0.30 2.80 0.95
C SER A 62 -1.03 2.05 0.85
N GLY A 63 -1.41 1.30 1.90
CA GLY A 63 -2.67 0.56 1.98
C GLY A 63 -3.90 1.46 1.85
N ALA A 64 -3.93 2.60 2.54
CA ALA A 64 -5.02 3.58 2.42
C ALA A 64 -5.08 4.23 1.03
N THR A 65 -3.93 4.49 0.41
CA THR A 65 -3.84 5.04 -0.95
C THR A 65 -4.39 4.05 -1.97
N LEU A 66 -4.07 2.76 -1.83
CA LEU A 66 -4.64 1.69 -2.66
C LEU A 66 -6.16 1.60 -2.50
N LEU A 67 -6.67 1.70 -1.28
CA LEU A 67 -8.11 1.72 -1.03
C LEU A 67 -8.80 2.94 -1.66
N LEU A 68 -8.17 4.12 -1.58
CA LEU A 68 -8.66 5.33 -2.25
C LEU A 68 -8.74 5.11 -3.78
N CYS A 69 -7.71 4.53 -4.39
CA CYS A 69 -7.75 4.14 -5.79
C CYS A 69 -8.89 3.17 -6.09
N ALA A 70 -9.11 2.15 -5.25
CA ALA A 70 -10.22 1.21 -5.41
C ALA A 70 -11.60 1.90 -5.41
N ILE A 71 -11.79 2.89 -4.52
CA ILE A 71 -13.02 3.70 -4.43
C ILE A 71 -13.21 4.53 -5.70
N LEU A 72 -12.17 5.21 -6.19
CA LEU A 72 -12.23 6.01 -7.41
C LEU A 72 -12.54 5.16 -8.65
N LEU A 73 -11.97 3.95 -8.72
CA LEU A 73 -12.26 2.97 -9.77
C LEU A 73 -13.72 2.48 -9.70
N ALA A 74 -14.24 2.21 -8.49
CA ALA A 74 -15.64 1.85 -8.29
C ALA A 74 -16.61 2.97 -8.71
N MET A 75 -16.28 4.23 -8.37
CA MET A 75 -17.04 5.40 -8.83
C MET A 75 -17.02 5.53 -10.36
N SER A 76 -15.88 5.26 -10.98
CA SER A 76 -15.72 5.25 -12.44
C SER A 76 -16.57 4.15 -13.09
N ALA A 77 -16.56 2.94 -12.52
CA ALA A 77 -17.41 1.83 -12.95
C ALA A 77 -18.91 2.19 -12.88
N ALA A 78 -19.34 2.79 -11.76
CA ALA A 78 -20.72 3.25 -11.58
C ALA A 78 -21.09 4.37 -12.58
N GLY A 79 -20.15 5.27 -12.89
CA GLY A 79 -20.30 6.28 -13.93
C GLY A 79 -20.54 5.69 -15.32
N GLU A 80 -19.74 4.72 -15.73
CA GLU A 80 -19.89 4.06 -17.03
C GLU A 80 -21.14 3.18 -17.10
N ALA A 81 -21.49 2.49 -16.01
CA ALA A 81 -22.73 1.72 -15.93
C ALA A 81 -23.98 2.58 -16.12
N ARG A 82 -24.02 3.78 -15.49
CA ARG A 82 -25.10 4.76 -15.69
C ARG A 82 -25.22 5.24 -17.13
N LYS A 83 -24.10 5.35 -17.84
CA LYS A 83 -24.04 5.69 -19.27
C LYS A 83 -24.30 4.51 -20.20
N ARG A 84 -24.64 3.32 -19.67
CA ARG A 84 -24.79 2.05 -20.40
C ARG A 84 -23.54 1.67 -21.22
N ARG A 85 -22.36 2.03 -20.72
CA ARG A 85 -21.05 1.72 -21.31
C ARG A 85 -20.39 0.56 -20.57
N PRO A 86 -19.40 -0.13 -21.18
CA PRO A 86 -18.67 -1.20 -20.52
C PRO A 86 -18.02 -0.72 -19.22
N PHE A 87 -18.40 -1.32 -18.08
CA PHE A 87 -17.89 -0.96 -16.75
C PHE A 87 -17.05 -2.06 -16.10
N PHE A 88 -17.04 -3.27 -16.67
CA PHE A 88 -16.38 -4.44 -16.08
C PHE A 88 -14.87 -4.25 -15.88
N GLY A 89 -14.18 -3.51 -16.76
CA GLY A 89 -12.76 -3.20 -16.60
C GLY A 89 -12.48 -2.39 -15.34
N TRP A 90 -13.28 -1.33 -15.10
CA TRP A 90 -13.17 -0.49 -13.91
C TRP A 90 -13.54 -1.26 -12.63
N ALA A 91 -14.56 -2.10 -12.69
CA ALA A 91 -14.97 -2.96 -11.57
C ALA A 91 -13.89 -4.00 -11.21
N GLY A 92 -13.30 -4.65 -12.21
CA GLY A 92 -12.21 -5.61 -12.02
C GLY A 92 -10.98 -4.96 -11.41
N LEU A 93 -10.58 -3.78 -11.89
CA LEU A 93 -9.49 -3.00 -11.30
C LEU A 93 -9.80 -2.57 -9.86
N SER A 94 -11.02 -2.12 -9.58
CA SER A 94 -11.42 -1.76 -8.21
C SER A 94 -11.24 -2.95 -7.26
N LEU A 95 -11.70 -4.14 -7.65
CA LEU A 95 -11.54 -5.36 -6.86
C LEU A 95 -10.06 -5.72 -6.65
N ALA A 96 -9.24 -5.61 -7.69
CA ALA A 96 -7.80 -5.84 -7.59
C ALA A 96 -7.14 -4.88 -6.58
N PHE A 97 -7.50 -3.60 -6.59
CA PHE A 97 -6.95 -2.62 -5.65
C PHE A 97 -7.44 -2.81 -4.21
N VAL A 98 -8.67 -3.30 -4.00
CA VAL A 98 -9.14 -3.73 -2.67
C VAL A 98 -8.26 -4.87 -2.16
N PHE A 99 -8.00 -5.87 -3.00
CA PHE A 99 -7.13 -6.98 -2.65
C PHE A 99 -5.71 -6.51 -2.32
N LEU A 100 -5.11 -5.65 -3.13
CA LEU A 100 -3.77 -5.09 -2.87
C LEU A 100 -3.73 -4.27 -1.57
N SER A 101 -4.76 -3.48 -1.30
CA SER A 101 -4.88 -2.73 -0.04
C SER A 101 -4.94 -3.67 1.18
N ALA A 102 -5.71 -4.76 1.07
CA ALA A 102 -5.81 -5.75 2.13
C ALA A 102 -4.49 -6.53 2.30
N ASP A 103 -3.81 -6.87 1.21
CA ASP A 103 -2.52 -7.56 1.22
C ASP A 103 -1.47 -6.73 1.98
N GLU A 104 -1.35 -5.45 1.66
CA GLU A 104 -0.42 -4.51 2.31
C GLU A 104 -0.72 -4.31 3.81
N LEU A 105 -2.00 -4.18 4.18
CA LEU A 105 -2.39 -3.91 5.57
C LEU A 105 -2.36 -5.16 6.46
N LEU A 106 -2.56 -6.34 5.87
CA LEU A 106 -2.65 -7.62 6.60
C LEU A 106 -1.41 -8.50 6.41
N VAL A 107 -0.45 -8.06 5.60
CA VAL A 107 0.83 -8.71 5.34
C VAL A 107 0.61 -10.12 4.79
N ILE A 108 -0.34 -10.25 3.85
CA ILE A 108 -0.82 -11.57 3.40
C ILE A 108 0.26 -12.28 2.59
N HIS A 109 0.92 -11.57 1.66
CA HIS A 109 1.99 -12.12 0.84
C HIS A 109 3.18 -12.64 1.69
N GLU A 110 3.60 -11.93 2.75
CA GLU A 110 4.64 -12.44 3.64
C GLU A 110 4.22 -13.73 4.36
N LYS A 111 2.97 -13.80 4.83
CA LYS A 111 2.43 -15.01 5.51
C LYS A 111 2.28 -16.20 4.57
N LEU A 112 2.04 -15.96 3.28
CA LEU A 112 1.87 -16.99 2.27
C LEU A 112 3.18 -17.41 1.61
N ASN A 113 4.25 -16.62 1.76
CA ASN A 113 5.55 -16.95 1.20
C ASN A 113 6.11 -18.27 1.70
N GLU A 114 6.07 -18.57 3.00
CA GLU A 114 6.61 -19.84 3.51
C GLU A 114 5.80 -21.06 3.05
N PRO A 115 4.46 -21.08 3.18
CA PRO A 115 3.65 -22.19 2.67
C PRO A 115 3.80 -22.40 1.16
N LEU A 116 3.84 -21.33 0.37
CA LEU A 116 4.00 -21.43 -1.08
C LEU A 116 5.40 -21.92 -1.46
N ARG A 117 6.44 -21.44 -0.79
CA ARG A 117 7.81 -21.92 -0.99
C ARG A 117 7.94 -23.41 -0.70
N ALA A 118 7.29 -23.87 0.37
CA ALA A 118 7.24 -25.29 0.72
C ALA A 118 6.49 -26.11 -0.34
N ALA A 119 5.30 -25.64 -0.77
CA ALA A 119 4.47 -26.34 -1.74
C ALA A 119 5.06 -26.37 -3.16
N LEU A 120 5.73 -25.30 -3.57
CA LEU A 120 6.31 -25.14 -4.91
C LEU A 120 7.77 -25.57 -4.99
N HIS A 121 8.35 -26.03 -3.87
CA HIS A 121 9.77 -26.40 -3.74
C HIS A 121 10.73 -25.31 -4.25
N THR A 122 10.42 -24.03 -4.01
CA THR A 122 11.24 -22.90 -4.50
C THR A 122 12.38 -22.51 -3.54
N SER A 123 12.67 -23.37 -2.57
CA SER A 123 13.73 -23.25 -1.58
C SER A 123 15.13 -23.24 -2.22
N GLY A 124 15.60 -22.08 -2.70
CA GLY A 124 16.99 -21.88 -3.16
C GLY A 124 17.17 -21.48 -4.63
N GLY A 125 16.12 -21.02 -5.30
CA GLY A 125 16.18 -20.49 -6.68
C GLY A 125 15.72 -19.03 -6.79
N VAL A 126 15.59 -18.53 -8.02
CA VAL A 126 15.12 -17.16 -8.32
C VAL A 126 13.71 -16.89 -7.76
N PHE A 127 12.91 -17.94 -7.52
CA PHE A 127 11.56 -17.88 -6.95
C PHE A 127 11.53 -18.04 -5.41
N HIS A 128 12.59 -17.61 -4.72
CA HIS A 128 12.67 -17.69 -3.26
C HIS A 128 11.51 -16.96 -2.56
N TYR A 129 11.14 -15.80 -3.11
CA TYR A 129 9.88 -15.12 -2.82
C TYR A 129 8.83 -15.67 -3.78
N ALA A 130 8.07 -16.66 -3.31
CA ALA A 130 7.04 -17.32 -4.12
C ALA A 130 5.91 -16.36 -4.49
N TRP A 131 5.71 -15.35 -3.64
CA TRP A 131 4.88 -14.18 -3.85
C TRP A 131 5.67 -12.98 -3.31
N VAL A 132 5.87 -11.94 -4.13
CA VAL A 132 6.53 -10.71 -3.68
C VAL A 132 5.75 -10.06 -2.57
#